data_AF-A0A382U1D6-F1
#
_entry.id   AF-A0A382U1D6-F1
#
_cell.length_a   1.000
_cell.length_b   1.000
_cell.length_c   1.000
_cell.angle_alpha   90.00
_cell.angle_beta   90.00
_cell.angle_gamma   90.00
#
_symmetry.space_group_name_H-M   'P 1'
#
loop_
_entity.id
_entity.type
_entity.pdbx_description
1 polymer ?
#
loop_
_entity_poly.entity_id
_entity_poly.type
_entity_poly.pdbx_seq_one_letter_code
_entity_poly.pdbx_strand_id
1 'polypeptide(L)'
;KPIQLGYGNNNESILRVVPGEVDSFFSDKQEIPNYCFIVWDGKNIPILFSESKIQQLIERTEQSHTIIHGDVIMSTFYFLSCWQENVSDATDEMGRFPFKESFLSKSGLICTPVVNYYFDILVKAIESVPGMSVSMNPKHTHGLKVGITHDIDQCKTGSLQDGYRQVRGGEWWNGSKKWIQRIYGQDLWFNFDQLLKIEKELDVTSSYYFITEKKRKNGYPNADYDFSSKQMQKVINKLANIGHEVGIHGSIGTGYDTAKLSGELSKFPNQVHGGRFHYLMMSNPESFSVIEKSGLV
;
A
#
# COMPACT_ATOMS: atom_id res chain seq x y z
N LYS A 1 31.68 -13.81 8.84
CA LYS A 1 31.98 -12.95 7.68
C LYS A 1 30.66 -12.64 6.99
N PRO A 2 30.44 -11.41 6.47
CA PRO A 2 29.27 -11.15 5.64
C PRO A 2 29.30 -12.09 4.42
N ILE A 3 28.14 -12.60 4.01
CA ILE A 3 28.01 -13.36 2.76
C ILE A 3 28.20 -12.41 1.59
N GLN A 4 28.99 -12.81 0.61
CA GLN A 4 29.07 -12.08 -0.66
C GLN A 4 27.98 -12.63 -1.59
N LEU A 5 26.98 -11.79 -1.85
CA LEU A 5 26.00 -12.02 -2.91
C LEU A 5 26.54 -11.38 -4.19
N GLY A 6 26.90 -12.21 -5.16
CA GLY A 6 27.25 -11.76 -6.50
C GLY A 6 26.00 -11.48 -7.34
N TYR A 7 26.08 -10.48 -8.20
CA TYR A 7 25.11 -10.26 -9.26
C TYR A 7 25.87 -10.22 -10.59
N GLY A 8 25.59 -11.16 -11.49
CA GLY A 8 26.37 -11.33 -12.70
C GLY A 8 26.74 -12.77 -13.01
N ASN A 9 27.41 -12.95 -14.14
CA ASN A 9 27.87 -14.26 -14.63
C ASN A 9 29.27 -14.65 -14.10
N ASN A 10 29.84 -13.85 -13.20
CA ASN A 10 31.14 -14.10 -12.61
C ASN A 10 31.09 -15.26 -11.59
N ASN A 11 32.13 -16.11 -11.62
CA ASN A 11 32.23 -17.31 -10.78
C ASN A 11 32.86 -17.06 -9.39
N GLU A 12 33.10 -15.81 -9.01
CA GLU A 12 33.88 -15.48 -7.81
C GLU A 12 33.05 -15.52 -6.51
N SER A 13 31.73 -15.35 -6.60
CA SER A 13 30.86 -15.32 -5.43
C SER A 13 30.30 -16.70 -5.09
N ILE A 14 30.29 -17.02 -3.79
CA ILE A 14 29.75 -18.29 -3.26
C ILE A 14 28.24 -18.38 -3.49
N LEU A 15 27.53 -17.25 -3.45
CA LEU A 15 26.13 -17.14 -3.83
C LEU A 15 26.00 -16.08 -4.91
N ARG A 16 25.29 -16.38 -6.01
CA ARG A 16 25.02 -15.38 -7.05
C ARG A 16 23.61 -15.44 -7.62
N VAL A 17 23.15 -14.30 -8.13
CA VAL A 17 21.96 -14.16 -8.98
C VAL A 17 22.41 -13.97 -10.41
N VAL A 18 21.85 -14.78 -11.32
CA VAL A 18 22.03 -14.63 -12.76
C VAL A 18 21.16 -13.46 -13.23
N PRO A 19 21.73 -12.42 -13.86
CA PRO A 19 20.97 -11.30 -14.39
C PRO A 19 19.99 -11.77 -15.47
N GLY A 20 18.82 -11.13 -15.50
CA GLY A 20 17.85 -11.30 -16.55
C GLY A 20 18.16 -10.42 -17.76
N GLU A 21 17.37 -10.60 -18.81
CA GLU A 21 17.44 -9.79 -20.03
C GLU A 21 16.75 -8.45 -19.80
N VAL A 22 17.50 -7.52 -19.22
CA VAL A 22 17.04 -6.15 -18.97
C VAL A 22 17.20 -5.27 -20.21
N ASP A 23 18.30 -5.43 -20.96
CA ASP A 23 18.65 -4.68 -22.16
C ASP A 23 18.21 -3.21 -22.13
N SER A 24 17.39 -2.79 -23.10
CA SER A 24 16.83 -1.45 -23.22
C SER A 24 15.44 -1.32 -22.59
N PHE A 25 14.95 -2.32 -21.84
CA PHE A 25 13.59 -2.33 -21.26
C PHE A 25 13.24 -1.03 -20.53
N PHE A 26 14.14 -0.59 -19.64
CA PHE A 26 13.94 0.63 -18.85
C PHE A 26 14.12 1.91 -19.67
N SER A 27 15.11 1.94 -20.58
CA SER A 27 15.36 3.11 -21.44
C SER A 27 14.24 3.33 -22.46
N ASP A 28 13.67 2.24 -22.95
CA ASP A 28 12.58 2.22 -23.93
C ASP A 28 11.21 2.37 -23.28
N LYS A 29 11.17 2.45 -21.93
CA LYS A 29 9.94 2.60 -21.13
C LYS A 29 8.91 1.51 -21.43
N GLN A 30 9.36 0.28 -21.63
CA GLN A 30 8.46 -0.85 -21.80
C GLN A 30 7.72 -1.13 -20.47
N GLU A 31 6.44 -1.50 -20.56
CA GLU A 31 5.59 -1.68 -19.38
C GLU A 31 5.77 -3.02 -18.67
N ILE A 32 5.87 -4.11 -19.45
CA ILE A 32 5.90 -5.49 -18.95
C ILE A 32 7.06 -6.21 -19.64
N PRO A 33 8.06 -6.74 -18.89
CA PRO A 33 9.18 -7.45 -19.47
C PRO A 33 8.78 -8.87 -19.88
N ASN A 34 9.66 -9.57 -20.60
CA ASN A 34 9.55 -11.02 -20.77
C ASN A 34 9.58 -11.71 -19.39
N TYR A 35 8.83 -12.79 -19.23
CA TYR A 35 8.76 -13.51 -17.96
C TYR A 35 8.45 -15.00 -18.18
N CYS A 36 8.86 -15.82 -17.22
CA CYS A 36 8.41 -17.20 -17.11
C CYS A 36 7.80 -17.47 -15.74
N PHE A 37 6.92 -18.47 -15.65
CA PHE A 37 6.39 -18.93 -14.37
C PHE A 37 7.23 -20.10 -13.84
N ILE A 38 7.58 -20.02 -12.57
CA ILE A 38 8.09 -21.14 -11.78
C ILE A 38 7.01 -21.60 -10.80
N VAL A 39 7.09 -22.87 -10.38
CA VAL A 39 6.31 -23.36 -9.24
C VAL A 39 7.20 -23.29 -8.00
N TRP A 40 6.85 -22.43 -7.05
CA TRP A 40 7.53 -22.29 -5.77
C TRP A 40 6.52 -22.42 -4.63
N ASP A 41 6.75 -23.36 -3.71
CA ASP A 41 5.83 -23.69 -2.62
C ASP A 41 4.37 -23.89 -3.09
N GLY A 42 4.20 -24.61 -4.21
CA GLY A 42 2.87 -24.88 -4.80
C GLY A 42 2.19 -23.67 -5.45
N LYS A 43 2.88 -22.53 -5.61
CA LYS A 43 2.37 -21.32 -6.26
C LYS A 43 3.11 -21.02 -7.55
N ASN A 44 2.38 -20.52 -8.55
CA ASN A 44 2.98 -19.99 -9.77
C ASN A 44 3.51 -18.59 -9.49
N ILE A 45 4.83 -18.44 -9.46
CA ILE A 45 5.51 -17.17 -9.23
C ILE A 45 6.19 -16.75 -10.53
N PRO A 46 5.99 -15.52 -11.01
CA PRO A 46 6.65 -15.03 -12.21
C PRO A 46 8.11 -14.73 -11.87
N ILE A 47 9.04 -15.07 -12.75
CA ILE A 47 10.39 -14.49 -12.78
C ILE A 47 10.44 -13.57 -14.00
N LEU A 48 10.62 -12.28 -13.76
CA LEU A 48 10.68 -11.28 -14.81
C LEU A 48 12.07 -11.26 -15.45
N PHE A 49 12.16 -10.65 -16.63
CA PHE A 49 13.37 -10.57 -17.46
C PHE A 49 13.91 -11.96 -17.85
N SER A 50 13.00 -12.88 -18.17
CA SER A 50 13.30 -14.28 -18.47
C SER A 50 12.57 -14.74 -19.74
N GLU A 51 13.31 -15.07 -20.80
CA GLU A 51 12.76 -15.57 -22.07
C GLU A 51 12.56 -17.09 -22.09
N SER A 52 13.33 -17.81 -21.28
CA SER A 52 13.32 -19.26 -21.26
C SER A 52 12.75 -19.81 -19.96
N LYS A 53 12.19 -21.02 -20.04
CA LYS A 53 11.68 -21.70 -18.86
C LYS A 53 12.84 -22.07 -17.93
N ILE A 54 12.79 -21.56 -16.70
CA ILE A 54 13.72 -21.95 -15.64
C ILE A 54 13.37 -23.36 -15.16
N GLN A 55 14.24 -24.34 -15.43
CA GLN A 55 14.05 -25.73 -14.98
C GLN A 55 14.39 -25.89 -13.50
N GLN A 56 15.49 -25.26 -13.07
CA GLN A 56 15.98 -25.28 -11.70
C GLN A 56 16.35 -23.86 -11.29
N LEU A 57 15.59 -23.29 -10.36
CA LEU A 57 15.80 -21.91 -9.91
C LEU A 57 17.05 -21.77 -9.05
N ILE A 58 17.25 -22.68 -8.09
CA ILE A 58 18.42 -22.70 -7.21
C ILE A 58 19.26 -23.92 -7.56
N GLU A 59 20.48 -23.69 -8.03
CA GLU A 59 21.47 -24.72 -8.32
C GLU A 59 22.63 -24.63 -7.33
N ARG A 60 23.03 -25.78 -6.79
CA ARG A 60 24.29 -25.91 -6.05
C ARG A 60 25.33 -26.59 -6.94
N THR A 61 26.43 -25.89 -7.21
CA THR A 61 27.52 -26.42 -8.02
C THR A 61 28.39 -27.40 -7.23
N GLU A 62 29.19 -28.19 -7.95
CA GLU A 62 30.18 -29.11 -7.35
C GLU A 62 31.20 -28.39 -6.45
N GLN A 63 31.49 -27.12 -6.75
CA GLN A 63 32.39 -26.26 -5.97
C GLN A 63 31.71 -25.63 -4.74
N SER A 64 30.51 -26.08 -4.37
CA SER A 64 29.69 -25.53 -3.28
C SER A 64 29.29 -24.06 -3.45
N HIS A 65 29.22 -23.58 -4.70
CA HIS A 65 28.57 -22.31 -4.99
C HIS A 65 27.06 -22.53 -5.16
N THR A 66 26.27 -21.51 -4.84
CA THR A 66 24.83 -21.47 -5.09
C THR A 66 24.53 -20.43 -6.17
N ILE A 67 23.72 -20.81 -7.15
CA ILE A 67 23.32 -19.96 -8.28
C ILE A 67 21.79 -19.86 -8.28
N ILE A 68 21.28 -18.64 -8.39
CA ILE A 68 19.86 -18.37 -8.65
C ILE A 68 19.72 -18.07 -10.15
N HIS A 69 19.12 -18.97 -10.92
CA HIS A 69 18.94 -18.89 -12.39
C HIS A 69 17.75 -18.02 -12.82
N GLY A 70 17.49 -16.97 -12.07
CA GLY A 70 16.38 -16.05 -12.31
C GLY A 70 16.61 -14.76 -11.57
N ASP A 71 16.31 -13.65 -12.24
CA ASP A 71 16.63 -12.32 -11.73
C ASP A 71 15.60 -11.84 -10.70
N VAL A 72 15.65 -12.45 -9.53
CA VAL A 72 14.80 -12.10 -8.39
C VAL A 72 15.06 -10.68 -7.89
N ILE A 73 16.23 -10.10 -8.18
CA ILE A 73 16.59 -8.74 -7.78
C ILE A 73 15.91 -7.72 -8.69
N MET A 74 16.05 -7.85 -10.02
CA MET A 74 15.37 -6.96 -10.97
C MET A 74 13.87 -7.19 -10.99
N SER A 75 13.41 -8.42 -10.81
CA SER A 75 11.98 -8.71 -10.61
C SER A 75 11.45 -7.97 -9.37
N THR A 76 12.19 -7.97 -8.26
CA THR A 76 11.84 -7.20 -7.05
C THR A 76 11.80 -5.71 -7.33
N PHE A 77 12.82 -5.17 -8.01
CA PHE A 77 12.87 -3.76 -8.38
C PHE A 77 11.66 -3.33 -9.21
N TYR A 78 11.27 -4.11 -10.23
CA TYR A 78 10.11 -3.83 -11.07
C TYR A 78 8.83 -3.63 -10.25
N PHE A 79 8.53 -4.56 -9.33
CA PHE A 79 7.32 -4.47 -8.51
C PHE A 79 7.39 -3.35 -7.46
N LEU A 80 8.51 -3.23 -6.74
CA LEU A 80 8.62 -2.27 -5.64
C LEU A 80 8.79 -0.82 -6.11
N SER A 81 9.31 -0.60 -7.32
CA SER A 81 9.38 0.74 -7.93
C SER A 81 8.04 1.20 -8.53
N CYS A 82 7.02 0.34 -8.54
CA CYS A 82 5.78 0.54 -9.30
C CYS A 82 6.08 0.92 -10.76
N TRP A 83 7.08 0.26 -11.38
CA TRP A 83 7.61 0.66 -12.68
C TRP A 83 6.52 0.85 -13.74
N GLN A 84 5.60 -0.12 -13.83
CA GLN A 84 4.50 -0.07 -14.79
C GLN A 84 3.60 1.16 -14.60
N GLU A 85 3.29 1.52 -13.36
CA GLU A 85 2.45 2.69 -13.05
C GLU A 85 3.17 4.00 -13.44
N ASN A 86 4.49 4.02 -13.41
CA ASN A 86 5.32 5.18 -13.73
C ASN A 86 5.50 5.39 -15.24
N VAL A 87 5.47 4.33 -16.06
CA VAL A 87 5.70 4.44 -17.51
C VAL A 87 4.45 4.30 -18.36
N SER A 88 3.34 3.79 -17.82
CA SER A 88 2.09 3.64 -18.56
C SER A 88 1.35 4.97 -18.72
N ASP A 89 0.78 5.19 -19.90
CA ASP A 89 -0.15 6.29 -20.16
C ASP A 89 -1.60 5.96 -19.76
N ALA A 90 -1.87 4.74 -19.28
CA ALA A 90 -3.21 4.31 -18.89
C ALA A 90 -3.67 5.04 -17.63
N THR A 91 -4.87 5.60 -17.68
CA THR A 91 -5.49 6.31 -16.54
C THR A 91 -6.97 5.96 -16.39
N ASP A 92 -7.45 5.92 -15.15
CA ASP A 92 -8.87 5.82 -14.84
C ASP A 92 -9.54 7.21 -14.79
N GLU A 93 -10.83 7.27 -14.48
CA GLU A 93 -11.60 8.53 -14.40
C GLU A 93 -11.06 9.53 -13.37
N MET A 94 -10.20 9.09 -12.45
CA MET A 94 -9.57 9.90 -11.43
C MET A 94 -8.10 10.22 -11.74
N GLY A 95 -7.60 9.80 -12.91
CA GLY A 95 -6.21 10.03 -13.33
C GLY A 95 -5.21 9.08 -12.67
N ARG A 96 -5.66 7.94 -12.12
CA ARG A 96 -4.80 6.93 -11.48
C ARG A 96 -4.48 5.82 -12.47
N PHE A 97 -3.36 5.12 -12.27
CA PHE A 97 -3.10 3.90 -13.03
C PHE A 97 -4.21 2.84 -12.76
N PRO A 98 -4.91 2.35 -13.80
CA PRO A 98 -6.00 1.40 -13.60
C PRO A 98 -5.44 0.04 -13.15
N PHE A 99 -5.86 -0.41 -11.97
CA PHE A 99 -5.47 -1.72 -11.43
C PHE A 99 -5.64 -2.89 -12.43
N LYS A 100 -6.68 -2.86 -13.27
CA LYS A 100 -6.94 -3.90 -14.28
C LYS A 100 -5.83 -4.02 -15.33
N GLU A 101 -5.10 -2.93 -15.58
CA GLU A 101 -3.99 -2.90 -16.52
C GLU A 101 -2.69 -3.46 -15.94
N SER A 102 -2.62 -3.60 -14.60
CA SER A 102 -1.44 -4.13 -13.93
C SER A 102 -1.10 -5.54 -14.38
N PHE A 103 0.20 -5.83 -14.46
CA PHE A 103 0.71 -7.18 -14.67
C PHE A 103 0.12 -8.18 -13.66
N LEU A 104 0.00 -7.79 -12.38
CA LEU A 104 -0.57 -8.65 -11.33
C LEU A 104 -2.04 -8.99 -11.58
N SER A 105 -2.84 -8.05 -12.07
CA SER A 105 -4.22 -8.29 -12.48
C SER A 105 -4.28 -9.24 -13.68
N LYS A 106 -3.53 -8.94 -14.75
CA LYS A 106 -3.51 -9.72 -15.99
C LYS A 106 -2.99 -11.15 -15.80
N SER A 107 -2.13 -11.37 -14.80
CA SER A 107 -1.57 -12.68 -14.45
C SER A 107 -2.33 -13.44 -13.35
N GLY A 108 -3.40 -12.85 -12.78
CA GLY A 108 -4.17 -13.50 -11.71
C GLY A 108 -3.44 -13.57 -10.36
N LEU A 109 -2.45 -12.70 -10.12
CA LEU A 109 -1.59 -12.68 -8.94
C LEU A 109 -1.97 -11.62 -7.92
N ILE A 110 -3.17 -11.04 -8.02
CA ILE A 110 -3.62 -9.90 -7.21
C ILE A 110 -3.57 -10.13 -5.70
N CYS A 111 -3.76 -11.39 -5.27
CA CYS A 111 -3.70 -11.81 -3.87
C CYS A 111 -2.39 -12.52 -3.52
N THR A 112 -1.41 -12.49 -4.41
CA THR A 112 -0.11 -13.16 -4.25
C THR A 112 0.95 -12.11 -3.91
N PRO A 113 1.59 -12.16 -2.73
CA PRO A 113 2.68 -11.26 -2.39
C PRO A 113 3.97 -11.70 -3.11
N VAL A 114 4.04 -11.51 -4.42
CA VAL A 114 5.10 -12.03 -5.31
C VAL A 114 6.51 -11.72 -4.77
N VAL A 115 6.75 -10.49 -4.30
CA VAL A 115 8.04 -10.09 -3.74
C VAL A 115 8.41 -10.87 -2.47
N ASN A 116 7.44 -11.28 -1.64
CA ASN A 116 7.73 -12.14 -0.49
C ASN A 116 8.26 -13.51 -0.91
N TYR A 117 7.79 -14.05 -2.05
CA TYR A 117 8.35 -15.28 -2.61
C TYR A 117 9.78 -15.07 -3.09
N TYR A 118 10.12 -13.91 -3.66
CA TYR A 118 11.51 -13.59 -4.01
C TYR A 118 12.43 -13.51 -2.79
N PHE A 119 11.93 -12.93 -1.68
CA PHE A 119 12.67 -12.97 -0.42
C PHE A 119 12.85 -14.40 0.10
N ASP A 120 11.82 -15.24 0.05
CA ASP A 120 11.94 -16.65 0.45
C ASP A 120 12.94 -17.41 -0.42
N ILE A 121 12.91 -17.24 -1.74
CA ILE A 121 13.89 -17.80 -2.68
C ILE A 121 15.31 -17.38 -2.29
N LEU A 122 15.53 -16.09 -2.01
CA LEU A 122 16.83 -15.59 -1.60
C LEU A 122 17.27 -16.19 -0.26
N VAL A 123 16.36 -16.35 0.71
CA VAL A 123 16.63 -17.03 1.98
C VAL A 123 17.05 -18.48 1.73
N LYS A 124 16.30 -19.24 0.92
CA LYS A 124 16.64 -20.62 0.59
C LYS A 124 17.97 -20.77 -0.14
N ALA A 125 18.32 -19.82 -1.00
CA ALA A 125 19.62 -19.80 -1.65
C ALA A 125 20.77 -19.48 -0.68
N ILE A 126 20.54 -18.61 0.31
CA ILE A 126 21.54 -18.36 1.36
C ILE A 126 21.69 -19.61 2.24
N GLU A 127 20.58 -20.23 2.65
CA GLU A 127 20.58 -21.43 3.50
C GLU A 127 21.15 -22.68 2.80
N SER A 128 21.17 -22.72 1.46
CA SER A 128 21.82 -23.81 0.73
C SER A 128 23.35 -23.74 0.73
N VAL A 129 23.93 -22.58 1.10
CA VAL A 129 25.38 -22.43 1.26
C VAL A 129 25.80 -23.07 2.60
N PRO A 130 26.79 -23.99 2.60
CA PRO A 130 27.22 -24.67 3.82
C PRO A 130 27.62 -23.72 4.95
N GLY A 131 27.03 -23.93 6.13
CA GLY A 131 27.31 -23.15 7.34
C GLY A 131 26.65 -21.78 7.39
N MET A 132 25.80 -21.45 6.41
CA MET A 132 24.98 -20.22 6.42
C MET A 132 23.57 -20.52 6.93
N SER A 133 23.01 -19.55 7.67
CA SER A 133 21.64 -19.57 8.14
C SER A 133 21.12 -18.14 8.16
N VAL A 134 19.88 -17.93 7.72
CA VAL A 134 19.26 -16.60 7.82
C VAL A 134 18.47 -16.51 9.11
N SER A 135 18.91 -15.63 10.02
CA SER A 135 18.08 -15.22 11.15
C SER A 135 17.35 -13.93 10.79
N MET A 136 16.02 -13.97 10.73
CA MET A 136 15.25 -12.72 10.65
C MET A 136 15.39 -11.96 11.98
N ASN A 137 15.48 -10.63 11.89
CA ASN A 137 15.64 -9.79 13.07
C ASN A 137 14.51 -10.07 14.08
N PRO A 138 14.81 -10.35 15.35
CA PRO A 138 13.82 -10.67 16.36
C PRO A 138 12.66 -9.66 16.40
N LYS A 139 12.92 -8.36 16.21
CA LYS A 139 11.89 -7.30 16.17
C LYS A 139 10.82 -7.51 15.09
N HIS A 140 11.10 -8.28 14.05
CA HIS A 140 10.18 -8.64 12.96
C HIS A 140 9.63 -10.07 13.08
N THR A 141 10.13 -10.88 14.02
CA THR A 141 9.72 -12.29 14.21
C THR A 141 8.60 -12.49 15.25
N HIS A 142 8.31 -11.49 16.09
CA HIS A 142 7.34 -11.65 17.16
C HIS A 142 5.92 -11.29 16.69
N GLY A 143 5.11 -12.33 16.47
CA GLY A 143 3.66 -12.25 16.36
C GLY A 143 3.11 -11.57 15.10
N LEU A 144 1.79 -11.67 14.93
CA LEU A 144 1.06 -10.89 13.94
C LEU A 144 1.13 -9.40 14.33
N LYS A 145 1.64 -8.55 13.43
CA LYS A 145 1.56 -7.10 13.58
C LYS A 145 0.38 -6.58 12.79
N VAL A 146 -0.52 -5.87 13.47
CA VAL A 146 -1.70 -5.26 12.86
C VAL A 146 -1.60 -3.76 13.05
N GLY A 147 -1.65 -3.01 11.94
CA GLY A 147 -1.83 -1.56 11.95
C GLY A 147 -3.27 -1.24 11.59
N ILE A 148 -4.02 -0.63 12.51
CA ILE A 148 -5.41 -0.23 12.26
C ILE A 148 -5.42 1.24 11.88
N THR A 149 -6.08 1.55 10.77
CA THR A 149 -6.16 2.90 10.23
C THR A 149 -7.59 3.23 9.81
N HIS A 150 -8.00 4.48 10.00
CA HIS A 150 -9.32 4.98 9.63
C HIS A 150 -9.18 6.17 8.69
N ASP A 151 -9.72 6.05 7.47
CA ASP A 151 -9.85 7.16 6.54
C ASP A 151 -11.19 7.86 6.83
N ILE A 152 -11.12 9.07 7.38
CA ILE A 152 -12.30 9.82 7.81
C ILE A 152 -12.83 10.64 6.64
N ASP A 153 -13.68 10.01 5.83
CA ASP A 153 -14.33 10.63 4.67
C ASP A 153 -15.68 11.27 5.02
N GLN A 154 -16.49 10.55 5.80
CA GLN A 154 -17.88 10.91 6.07
C GLN A 154 -18.20 10.73 7.55
N CYS A 155 -18.80 11.75 8.14
CA CYS A 155 -19.33 11.72 9.50
C CYS A 155 -20.81 12.12 9.58
N LYS A 156 -21.46 12.46 8.46
CA LYS A 156 -22.87 12.92 8.43
C LYS A 156 -23.77 12.19 7.44
N THR A 157 -23.24 11.84 6.27
CA THR A 157 -24.03 11.46 5.09
C THR A 157 -24.03 9.97 4.77
N GLY A 158 -23.17 9.16 5.40
CA GLY A 158 -23.11 7.72 5.15
C GLY A 158 -24.45 7.00 5.34
N SER A 159 -25.32 7.54 6.20
CA SER A 159 -26.65 6.98 6.51
C SER A 159 -27.62 7.04 5.33
N LEU A 160 -27.49 8.04 4.45
CA LEU A 160 -28.33 8.19 3.26
C LEU A 160 -27.88 7.23 2.15
N GLN A 161 -26.57 7.01 2.00
CA GLN A 161 -26.02 6.08 1.03
C GLN A 161 -26.29 4.62 1.44
N ASP A 162 -26.15 4.30 2.73
CA ASP A 162 -26.48 2.97 3.26
C ASP A 162 -27.99 2.69 3.27
N GLY A 163 -28.81 3.70 3.60
CA GLY A 163 -30.27 3.61 3.49
C GLY A 163 -30.71 3.40 2.03
N TYR A 164 -30.14 4.14 1.08
CA TYR A 164 -30.43 3.97 -0.35
C TYR A 164 -29.99 2.61 -0.88
N ARG A 165 -28.81 2.12 -0.47
CA ARG A 165 -28.30 0.78 -0.82
C ARG A 165 -29.17 -0.33 -0.22
N GLN A 166 -29.61 -0.21 1.04
CA GLN A 166 -30.49 -1.19 1.70
C GLN A 166 -31.91 -1.20 1.13
N VAL A 167 -32.44 -0.03 0.74
CA VAL A 167 -33.75 0.06 0.06
C VAL A 167 -33.68 -0.57 -1.34
N ARG A 168 -32.59 -0.36 -2.09
CA ARG A 168 -32.34 -1.08 -3.35
C ARG A 168 -32.10 -2.58 -3.16
N GLY A 169 -31.64 -3.01 -1.98
CA GLY A 169 -31.40 -4.41 -1.60
C GLY A 169 -32.60 -5.15 -1.01
N GLY A 170 -33.77 -4.51 -0.86
CA GLY A 170 -35.01 -5.16 -0.43
C GLY A 170 -35.26 -5.21 1.09
N GLU A 171 -34.42 -4.60 1.94
CA GLU A 171 -34.58 -4.64 3.40
C GLU A 171 -35.31 -3.41 3.96
N TRP A 172 -36.63 -3.33 3.74
CA TRP A 172 -37.42 -2.14 4.09
C TRP A 172 -37.61 -1.93 5.60
N TRP A 173 -37.61 -3.00 6.39
CA TRP A 173 -37.89 -2.95 7.84
C TRP A 173 -36.69 -2.54 8.69
N ASN A 174 -35.46 -2.85 8.25
CA ASN A 174 -34.23 -2.45 8.95
C ASN A 174 -33.88 -0.98 8.69
N GLY A 175 -34.24 -0.44 7.52
CA GLY A 175 -34.05 0.98 7.18
C GLY A 175 -34.88 1.92 8.06
N SER A 176 -36.12 1.56 8.41
CA SER A 176 -37.02 2.41 9.22
C SER A 176 -36.60 2.50 10.70
N LYS A 177 -36.04 1.44 11.29
CA LYS A 177 -35.48 1.47 12.66
C LYS A 177 -34.31 2.45 12.82
N LYS A 178 -33.42 2.53 11.83
CA LYS A 178 -32.30 3.49 11.81
C LYS A 178 -32.79 4.94 11.63
N TRP A 179 -33.89 5.14 10.90
CA TRP A 179 -34.57 6.43 10.80
C TRP A 179 -35.17 6.90 12.14
N ILE A 180 -35.69 5.99 12.97
CA ILE A 180 -36.22 6.32 14.30
C ILE A 180 -35.09 6.63 15.29
N GLN A 181 -33.96 5.91 15.25
CA GLN A 181 -32.76 6.27 16.03
C GLN A 181 -32.23 7.68 15.71
N ARG A 182 -32.36 8.10 14.44
CA ARG A 182 -31.98 9.45 13.96
C ARG A 182 -32.79 10.58 14.60
N ILE A 183 -34.05 10.33 15.00
CA ILE A 183 -34.90 11.33 15.66
C ILE A 183 -34.48 11.51 17.13
N TYR A 184 -33.88 10.48 17.75
CA TYR A 184 -33.67 10.43 19.21
C TYR A 184 -32.21 10.53 19.69
N GLY A 185 -31.19 10.55 18.82
CA GLY A 185 -29.87 11.05 19.20
C GLY A 185 -28.68 10.25 18.69
N GLN A 186 -27.60 11.02 18.45
CA GLN A 186 -26.29 10.67 17.89
C GLN A 186 -26.31 10.31 16.40
N ASP A 187 -25.57 11.10 15.61
CA ASP A 187 -25.32 10.81 14.20
C ASP A 187 -24.64 9.44 14.12
N LEU A 188 -25.30 8.48 13.46
CA LEU A 188 -24.82 7.08 13.35
C LEU A 188 -23.39 6.99 12.79
N TRP A 189 -22.92 8.03 12.10
CA TRP A 189 -21.61 8.10 11.47
C TRP A 189 -20.60 8.96 12.22
N PHE A 190 -21.04 9.71 13.23
CA PHE A 190 -20.14 10.40 14.17
C PHE A 190 -19.89 9.49 15.38
N ASN A 191 -19.33 8.30 15.14
CA ASN A 191 -19.22 7.20 16.10
C ASN A 191 -17.84 7.05 16.75
N PHE A 192 -17.03 8.12 16.78
CA PHE A 192 -15.68 8.11 17.35
C PHE A 192 -15.63 7.55 18.79
N ASP A 193 -16.62 7.84 19.63
CA ASP A 193 -16.65 7.31 21.00
C ASP A 193 -16.84 5.78 21.03
N GLN A 194 -17.53 5.21 20.05
CA GLN A 194 -17.69 3.77 19.91
C GLN A 194 -16.39 3.12 19.41
N LEU A 195 -15.75 3.73 18.40
CA LEU A 195 -14.44 3.28 17.90
C LEU A 195 -13.41 3.26 19.02
N LEU A 196 -13.28 4.37 19.77
CA LEU A 196 -12.36 4.47 20.89
C LEU A 196 -12.65 3.49 22.02
N LYS A 197 -13.93 3.16 22.26
CA LYS A 197 -14.30 2.13 23.23
C LYS A 197 -13.79 0.75 22.77
N ILE A 198 -14.02 0.38 21.51
CA ILE A 198 -13.56 -0.89 20.94
C ILE A 198 -12.03 -0.96 20.97
N GLU A 199 -11.36 0.11 20.54
CA GLU A 199 -9.90 0.17 20.49
C GLU A 199 -9.28 0.03 21.88
N LYS A 200 -9.89 0.67 22.89
CA LYS A 200 -9.49 0.52 24.29
C LYS A 200 -9.73 -0.90 24.82
N GLU A 201 -10.85 -1.52 24.48
CA GLU A 201 -11.18 -2.90 24.90
C GLU A 201 -10.20 -3.92 24.29
N LEU A 202 -9.70 -3.65 23.09
CA LEU A 202 -8.72 -4.48 22.38
C LEU A 202 -7.26 -4.11 22.66
N ASP A 203 -7.01 -3.05 23.45
CA ASP A 203 -5.68 -2.50 23.71
C ASP A 203 -4.88 -2.17 22.43
N VAL A 204 -5.56 -1.54 21.46
CA VAL A 204 -4.96 -1.16 20.17
C VAL A 204 -4.86 0.36 20.04
N THR A 205 -3.74 0.80 19.45
CA THR A 205 -3.55 2.18 18.99
C THR A 205 -3.70 2.22 17.47
N SER A 206 -4.48 3.18 16.98
CA SER A 206 -4.84 3.33 15.57
C SER A 206 -4.44 4.69 15.01
N SER A 207 -4.38 4.79 13.69
CA SER A 207 -4.16 6.03 12.96
C SER A 207 -5.46 6.54 12.33
N TYR A 208 -5.74 7.81 12.48
CA TYR A 208 -6.94 8.47 11.94
C TYR A 208 -6.53 9.53 10.92
N TYR A 209 -6.89 9.32 9.65
CA TYR A 209 -6.54 10.22 8.55
C TYR A 209 -7.73 11.11 8.20
N PHE A 210 -7.57 12.43 8.30
CA PHE A 210 -8.66 13.41 8.12
C PHE A 210 -8.50 14.24 6.84
N ILE A 211 -9.60 14.40 6.10
CA ILE A 211 -9.67 15.34 4.98
C ILE A 211 -10.00 16.73 5.51
N THR A 212 -9.20 17.71 5.14
CA THR A 212 -9.35 19.09 5.65
C THR A 212 -10.23 19.98 4.78
N GLU A 213 -10.73 19.44 3.66
CA GLU A 213 -11.54 20.13 2.66
C GLU A 213 -12.90 19.46 2.49
N LYS A 214 -13.95 20.27 2.28
CA LYS A 214 -15.32 19.78 2.02
C LYS A 214 -15.72 19.82 0.56
N LYS A 215 -15.05 20.70 -0.20
CA LYS A 215 -15.47 21.03 -1.56
C LYS A 215 -15.31 19.81 -2.45
N ARG A 216 -16.34 19.53 -3.25
CA ARG A 216 -16.24 18.53 -4.31
C ARG A 216 -15.23 18.98 -5.36
N LYS A 217 -14.56 18.03 -6.01
CA LYS A 217 -13.68 18.29 -7.14
C LYS A 217 -13.95 17.26 -8.24
N ASN A 218 -14.08 17.74 -9.47
CA ASN A 218 -14.39 16.90 -10.65
C ASN A 218 -15.60 15.98 -10.44
N GLY A 219 -16.63 16.45 -9.73
CA GLY A 219 -17.82 15.64 -9.45
C GLY A 219 -17.67 14.63 -8.31
N TYR A 220 -16.50 14.50 -7.67
CA TYR A 220 -16.26 13.61 -6.53
C TYR A 220 -16.28 14.36 -5.18
N PRO A 221 -16.82 13.76 -4.10
CA PRO A 221 -16.82 14.37 -2.77
C PRO A 221 -15.44 14.33 -2.11
N ASN A 222 -15.17 15.32 -1.26
CA ASN A 222 -14.20 15.22 -0.16
C ASN A 222 -15.00 15.01 1.15
N ALA A 223 -14.55 15.56 2.30
CA ALA A 223 -15.26 15.43 3.57
C ALA A 223 -16.68 16.00 3.56
N ASP A 224 -17.60 15.34 4.27
CA ASP A 224 -18.93 15.89 4.58
C ASP A 224 -18.98 16.68 5.91
N TYR A 225 -17.89 16.65 6.69
CA TYR A 225 -17.72 17.37 7.95
C TYR A 225 -16.83 18.60 7.77
N ASP A 226 -16.96 19.57 8.67
CA ASP A 226 -16.05 20.73 8.69
C ASP A 226 -14.91 20.44 9.66
N PHE A 227 -13.70 20.31 9.11
CA PHE A 227 -12.48 20.04 9.85
C PHE A 227 -12.21 21.12 10.92
N SER A 228 -12.53 22.39 10.63
CA SER A 228 -12.34 23.51 11.54
C SER A 228 -13.44 23.65 12.59
N SER A 229 -14.48 22.81 12.53
CA SER A 229 -15.59 22.90 13.49
C SER A 229 -15.14 22.54 14.91
N LYS A 230 -15.72 23.21 15.91
CA LYS A 230 -15.47 22.93 17.34
C LYS A 230 -15.70 21.45 17.70
N GLN A 231 -16.67 20.80 17.06
CA GLN A 231 -16.97 19.39 17.29
C GLN A 231 -15.84 18.49 16.77
N MET A 232 -15.35 18.73 15.55
CA MET A 232 -14.28 17.92 14.96
C MET A 232 -12.95 18.17 15.67
N GLN A 233 -12.62 19.43 16.00
CA GLN A 233 -11.41 19.76 16.75
C GLN A 233 -11.39 19.12 18.15
N LYS A 234 -12.56 18.95 18.80
CA LYS A 234 -12.64 18.17 20.05
C LYS A 234 -12.28 16.71 19.86
N VAL A 235 -12.70 16.09 18.75
CA VAL A 235 -12.35 14.70 18.41
C VAL A 235 -10.86 14.58 18.13
N ILE A 236 -10.33 15.42 17.23
CA ILE A 236 -8.91 15.43 16.85
C ILE A 236 -8.01 15.55 18.09
N ASN A 237 -8.30 16.50 18.98
CA ASN A 237 -7.53 16.68 20.20
C ASN A 237 -7.69 15.49 21.15
N LYS A 238 -8.90 14.90 21.25
CA LYS A 238 -9.12 13.70 22.07
C LYS A 238 -8.30 12.51 21.57
N LEU A 239 -8.28 12.27 20.26
CA LEU A 239 -7.51 11.20 19.62
C LEU A 239 -6.01 11.34 19.92
N ALA A 240 -5.46 12.54 19.68
CA ALA A 240 -4.05 12.82 19.94
C ALA A 240 -3.70 12.66 21.44
N ASN A 241 -4.55 13.18 22.34
CA ASN A 241 -4.30 13.14 23.78
C ASN A 241 -4.27 11.73 24.38
N ILE A 242 -4.97 10.77 23.77
CA ILE A 242 -4.99 9.37 24.23
C ILE A 242 -4.02 8.49 23.43
N GLY A 243 -3.19 9.09 22.56
CA GLY A 243 -2.06 8.42 21.90
C GLY A 243 -2.32 7.89 20.49
N HIS A 244 -3.50 8.12 19.89
CA HIS A 244 -3.74 7.77 18.49
C HIS A 244 -2.98 8.72 17.55
N GLU A 245 -2.54 8.20 16.40
CA GLU A 245 -2.01 9.04 15.34
C GLU A 245 -3.15 9.82 14.68
N VAL A 246 -2.95 11.12 14.52
CA VAL A 246 -3.80 11.97 13.69
C VAL A 246 -2.98 12.38 12.47
N GLY A 247 -3.42 11.93 11.30
CA GLY A 247 -2.73 12.18 10.06
C GLY A 247 -3.60 12.85 9.00
N ILE A 248 -2.98 13.18 7.88
CA ILE A 248 -3.65 13.82 6.75
C ILE A 248 -4.31 12.78 5.85
N HIS A 249 -5.59 12.96 5.54
CA HIS A 249 -6.20 12.34 4.37
C HIS A 249 -6.29 13.39 3.26
N GLY A 250 -5.22 13.54 2.48
CA GLY A 250 -5.06 14.67 1.56
C GLY A 250 -6.21 14.73 0.57
N SER A 251 -6.88 15.89 0.47
CA SER A 251 -8.05 16.04 -0.41
C SER A 251 -7.70 15.84 -1.89
N ILE A 252 -8.73 15.66 -2.73
CA ILE A 252 -8.56 15.35 -4.16
C ILE A 252 -7.54 16.27 -4.85
N GLY A 253 -6.46 15.66 -5.34
CA GLY A 253 -5.38 16.30 -6.09
C GLY A 253 -4.37 17.10 -5.26
N THR A 254 -4.34 16.94 -3.93
CA THR A 254 -3.21 17.38 -3.10
C THR A 254 -1.94 16.58 -3.37
N GLY A 255 -2.06 15.31 -3.79
CA GLY A 255 -0.94 14.45 -4.14
C GLY A 255 -0.10 14.94 -5.33
N TYR A 256 -0.57 15.95 -6.06
CA TYR A 256 0.11 16.53 -7.23
C TYR A 256 0.37 18.05 -7.05
N ASP A 257 0.17 18.59 -5.84
CA ASP A 257 0.26 20.03 -5.59
C ASP A 257 0.79 20.33 -4.19
N THR A 258 2.07 20.70 -4.12
CA THR A 258 2.77 21.06 -2.88
C THR A 258 2.08 22.16 -2.11
N ALA A 259 1.63 23.23 -2.77
CA ALA A 259 1.04 24.37 -2.09
C ALA A 259 -0.31 24.00 -1.46
N LYS A 260 -1.11 23.18 -2.14
CA LYS A 260 -2.35 22.63 -1.57
C LYS A 260 -2.05 21.72 -0.39
N LEU A 261 -1.12 20.78 -0.52
CA LEU A 261 -0.78 19.85 0.56
C LEU A 261 -0.27 20.59 1.80
N SER A 262 0.67 21.52 1.66
CA SER A 262 1.14 22.36 2.76
C SER A 262 0.01 23.20 3.38
N GLY A 263 -0.89 23.74 2.56
CA GLY A 263 -2.05 24.48 3.04
C GLY A 263 -2.98 23.61 3.90
N GLU A 264 -3.18 22.35 3.53
CA GLU A 264 -3.97 21.41 4.34
C GLU A 264 -3.25 20.99 5.62
N LEU A 265 -1.95 20.70 5.55
CA LEU A 265 -1.13 20.40 6.73
C LEU A 265 -1.18 21.52 7.76
N SER A 266 -1.17 22.79 7.32
CA SER A 266 -1.20 23.95 8.21
C SER A 266 -2.50 24.10 9.02
N LYS A 267 -3.56 23.37 8.66
CA LYS A 267 -4.84 23.38 9.40
C LYS A 267 -4.81 22.45 10.61
N PHE A 268 -3.91 21.47 10.65
CA PHE A 268 -3.82 20.55 11.78
C PHE A 268 -3.28 21.28 13.02
N PRO A 269 -3.83 21.01 14.22
CA PRO A 269 -3.38 21.67 15.45
C PRO A 269 -1.99 21.19 15.91
N ASN A 270 -1.59 19.99 15.47
CA ASN A 270 -0.30 19.37 15.79
C ASN A 270 0.41 18.96 14.50
N GLN A 271 1.71 18.68 14.60
CA GLN A 271 2.49 18.15 13.51
C GLN A 271 1.92 16.82 13.01
N VAL A 272 1.85 16.68 11.68
CA VAL A 272 1.38 15.48 11.00
C VAL A 272 2.59 14.69 10.50
N HIS A 273 2.61 13.39 10.79
CA HIS A 273 3.72 12.48 10.46
C HIS A 273 3.40 11.47 9.35
N GLY A 274 2.15 11.45 8.89
CA GLY A 274 1.67 10.40 8.02
C GLY A 274 0.33 10.75 7.41
N GLY A 275 -0.01 10.05 6.35
CA GLY A 275 -1.25 10.29 5.65
C GLY A 275 -1.48 9.38 4.47
N ARG A 276 -2.66 9.57 3.86
CA ARG A 276 -3.09 8.93 2.63
C ARG A 276 -3.74 9.96 1.73
N PHE A 277 -3.58 9.84 0.42
CA PHE A 277 -4.34 10.68 -0.50
C PHE A 277 -5.74 10.09 -0.72
N HIS A 278 -6.76 10.94 -0.69
CA HIS A 278 -8.14 10.53 -0.95
C HIS A 278 -8.25 9.87 -2.32
N TYR A 279 -8.97 8.75 -2.38
CA TYR A 279 -9.01 7.85 -3.54
C TYR A 279 -7.66 7.31 -4.01
N LEU A 280 -6.62 7.28 -3.17
CA LEU A 280 -5.27 6.84 -3.55
C LEU A 280 -4.71 7.64 -4.74
N MET A 281 -5.08 8.92 -4.86
CA MET A 281 -4.62 9.80 -5.93
C MET A 281 -3.19 10.25 -5.68
N MET A 282 -2.25 9.39 -6.07
CA MET A 282 -0.82 9.66 -6.08
C MET A 282 -0.16 9.05 -7.32
N SER A 283 1.02 9.52 -7.68
CA SER A 283 1.87 8.95 -8.73
C SER A 283 3.33 8.93 -8.29
N ASN A 284 4.07 7.90 -8.71
CA ASN A 284 5.52 7.84 -8.56
C ASN A 284 6.17 8.43 -9.82
N PRO A 285 7.19 9.33 -9.74
CA PRO A 285 7.77 9.93 -8.53
C PRO A 285 7.15 11.27 -8.12
N GLU A 286 6.21 11.82 -8.89
CA GLU A 286 5.70 13.19 -8.68
C GLU A 286 5.18 13.43 -7.26
N SER A 287 4.35 12.53 -6.73
CA SER A 287 3.77 12.69 -5.39
C SER A 287 4.80 12.62 -4.27
N PHE A 288 5.90 11.89 -4.43
CA PHE A 288 6.97 11.88 -3.43
C PHE A 288 7.67 13.24 -3.36
N SER A 289 7.88 13.89 -4.52
CA SER A 289 8.39 15.26 -4.56
C SER A 289 7.44 16.26 -3.89
N VAL A 290 6.13 16.05 -4.07
CA VAL A 290 5.09 16.86 -3.43
C VAL A 290 5.12 16.69 -1.91
N ILE A 291 5.19 15.45 -1.41
CA ILE A 291 5.29 15.12 0.02
C ILE A 291 6.51 15.81 0.63
N GLU A 292 7.70 15.58 0.06
CA GLU A 292 8.97 16.12 0.56
C GLU A 292 8.93 17.65 0.68
N LYS A 293 8.48 18.34 -0.37
CA LYS A 293 8.41 19.81 -0.39
C LYS A 293 7.30 20.37 0.49
N SER A 294 6.28 19.57 0.83
CA SER A 294 5.13 20.05 1.57
C SER A 294 5.39 20.22 3.08
N GLY A 295 6.45 19.58 3.59
CA GLY A 295 6.77 19.54 5.01
C GLY A 295 6.02 18.45 5.78
N LEU A 296 5.42 17.46 5.10
CA LEU A 296 4.98 16.22 5.73
C LEU A 296 6.22 15.42 6.16
N VAL A 297 6.37 15.19 7.47
CA VAL A 297 7.60 14.68 8.12
C VAL A 297 7.53 13.20 8.40
#